data_AF-A0A949XYZ5-F1
#
_entry.id   AF-A0A949XYZ5-F1
#
_cell.length_a   1.000
_cell.length_b   1.000
_cell.length_c   1.000
_cell.angle_alpha   90.00
_cell.angle_beta   90.00
_cell.angle_gamma   90.00
#
_symmetry.space_group_name_H-M   'P 1'
#
loop_
_entity.id
_entity.type
_entity.pdbx_description
1 polymer ?
#
loop_
_entity_poly.entity_id
_entity_poly.type
_entity_poly.pdbx_seq_one_letter_code
_entity_poly.pdbx_strand_id
1 'polypeptide(L)'
;MSSWFRNLRKTLRPRRPARRRSHPLVLEGLDQRCLLDAGIGYVQTNLVSNVEGLAPTTDPNLQNPWGVSETPDGQFRVADNGAGVATLYNAAGQVVGAPITIPTPPGVTPPAAPNGNVFNTTSDFVISHDGRSAPATVLFSSEDGTILGFNPAVDKKEAVIGADLSQSGAVFKTLTAGTVDGANYLFASDFHNGTVDVFDKDFQLHSFSKDQFTDPSIPAGFAPFGLKNVNGTLFVTYAKQDAAKHDDVAGVGNGFIDEFTLSGQFIKRFATGSAVGGDVPLNSPHGIAVAPDNFGQFSNDLLVGNFGDSHVNAFDLKTGAFLGQLTDAQGKTLVLDGGFQGSDTKGLWGITFGNGQNGAATNSLFFAAGIDDENDGLFGKVTVNGEDFGQNGIVTKAPHFYEGYVGPKLAQLNAVAAAGELLPNGNFEFVGVNQGAINPNVPATYVFGIDRSGKLPTGPFSGRPDIRFDALVEVTLSPGQAPTASVTDLTTQKTTSLPQGSVLIRGPVVALTVPGGLLPSTGLAPSQFRFNYWPEHPDPTLTLQQQIASFAPEFNNDQVGVIGG
;
A
#
# COMPACT_ATOMS: atom_id res chain seq x y z
N MET A 1 8.36 -7.27 -92.27
CA MET A 1 9.23 -6.07 -92.16
C MET A 1 9.95 -6.21 -90.82
N SER A 2 11.23 -6.62 -90.82
CA SER A 2 12.40 -5.73 -90.66
C SER A 2 12.31 -4.95 -89.34
N SER A 3 13.14 -5.17 -88.31
CA SER A 3 14.62 -5.28 -88.25
C SER A 3 15.02 -5.73 -86.82
N TRP A 4 16.23 -6.19 -86.43
CA TRP A 4 17.34 -6.95 -87.04
C TRP A 4 18.33 -7.33 -85.90
N PHE A 5 19.25 -8.27 -86.13
CA PHE A 5 20.08 -9.00 -85.14
C PHE A 5 20.94 -8.18 -84.13
N ARG A 6 21.14 -8.76 -82.92
CA ARG A 6 22.49 -8.98 -82.34
C ARG A 6 22.56 -9.97 -81.14
N ASN A 7 23.36 -11.03 -81.33
CA ASN A 7 24.17 -11.82 -80.37
C ASN A 7 23.59 -12.47 -79.09
N LEU A 8 24.10 -13.60 -78.57
CA LEU A 8 24.52 -14.87 -79.22
C LEU A 8 24.67 -15.97 -78.13
N ARG A 9 24.00 -17.13 -78.31
CA ARG A 9 24.33 -18.49 -77.80
C ARG A 9 24.94 -18.69 -76.39
N LYS A 10 24.28 -19.55 -75.59
CA LYS A 10 24.82 -20.90 -75.28
C LYS A 10 23.79 -21.90 -74.73
N THR A 11 23.49 -22.90 -75.56
CA THR A 11 23.08 -24.27 -75.18
C THR A 11 24.33 -25.08 -74.76
N LEU A 12 24.28 -26.27 -74.13
CA LEU A 12 23.19 -27.18 -73.72
C LEU A 12 23.75 -28.12 -72.62
N ARG A 13 22.99 -28.49 -71.55
CA ARG A 13 23.08 -29.82 -70.86
C ARG A 13 22.05 -29.97 -69.72
N PRO A 14 21.44 -31.15 -69.54
CA PRO A 14 20.49 -31.42 -68.44
C PRO A 14 21.23 -31.73 -67.12
N ARG A 15 20.62 -31.37 -65.98
CA ARG A 15 21.07 -31.80 -64.65
C ARG A 15 19.96 -32.57 -63.91
N ARG A 16 20.41 -33.53 -63.10
CA ARG A 16 19.64 -34.58 -62.41
C ARG A 16 18.57 -34.03 -61.45
N PRO A 17 17.53 -34.82 -61.11
CA PRO A 17 16.53 -34.42 -60.12
C PRO A 17 17.18 -34.10 -58.78
N ALA A 18 16.75 -33.00 -58.16
CA ALA A 18 17.22 -32.59 -56.85
C ALA A 18 16.71 -33.56 -55.76
N ARG A 19 17.63 -34.10 -54.95
CA ARG A 19 17.27 -34.73 -53.67
C ARG A 19 16.49 -33.72 -52.84
N ARG A 20 15.26 -34.05 -52.40
CA ARG A 20 14.63 -33.35 -51.28
C ARG A 20 15.57 -33.45 -50.08
N ARG A 21 16.05 -32.32 -49.57
CA ARG A 21 16.66 -32.26 -48.23
C ARG A 21 15.50 -32.28 -47.24
N SER A 22 15.39 -33.35 -46.47
CA SER A 22 14.63 -33.32 -45.23
C SER A 22 15.39 -32.39 -44.28
N HIS A 23 14.85 -31.20 -44.04
CA HIS A 23 15.29 -30.39 -42.91
C HIS A 23 14.88 -31.16 -41.63
N PRO A 24 15.80 -31.41 -40.68
CA PRO A 24 15.36 -31.86 -39.37
C PRO A 24 14.49 -30.75 -38.76
N LEU A 25 13.39 -31.15 -38.11
CA LEU A 25 12.68 -30.26 -37.20
C LEU A 25 13.64 -30.01 -36.02
N VAL A 26 14.30 -28.86 -36.04
CA VAL A 26 14.97 -28.35 -34.86
C VAL A 26 13.89 -27.71 -34.00
N LEU A 27 13.78 -28.15 -32.75
CA LEU A 27 13.04 -27.40 -31.76
C LEU A 27 13.83 -26.10 -31.54
N GLU A 28 13.40 -25.00 -32.15
CA GLU A 28 13.83 -23.68 -31.72
C GLU A 28 13.38 -23.57 -30.27
N GLY A 29 14.35 -23.64 -29.35
CA GLY A 29 14.08 -23.30 -27.97
C GLY A 29 13.58 -21.87 -27.99
N LEU A 30 12.40 -21.65 -27.38
CA LEU A 30 11.91 -20.31 -27.08
C LEU A 30 13.10 -19.49 -26.60
N ASP A 31 13.35 -18.36 -27.28
CA ASP A 31 14.43 -17.46 -26.90
C ASP A 31 14.40 -17.29 -25.38
N GLN A 32 15.58 -17.17 -24.79
CA GLN A 32 15.69 -16.51 -23.49
C GLN A 32 15.24 -15.07 -23.70
N ARG A 33 13.91 -14.86 -23.73
CA ARG A 33 13.26 -13.63 -23.30
C ARG A 33 13.86 -13.43 -21.93
N CYS A 34 14.86 -12.55 -21.90
CA CYS A 34 15.38 -12.00 -20.68
C CYS A 34 14.14 -11.61 -19.89
N LEU A 35 13.91 -12.28 -18.76
CA LEU A 35 12.99 -11.74 -17.78
C LEU A 35 13.55 -10.34 -17.56
N LEU A 36 12.79 -9.33 -17.98
CA LEU A 36 13.10 -7.97 -17.58
C LEU A 36 13.27 -8.06 -16.06
N ASP A 37 14.41 -7.59 -15.57
CA ASP A 37 14.67 -7.48 -14.15
C ASP A 37 13.71 -6.39 -13.65
N ALA A 38 12.46 -6.82 -13.44
CA ALA A 38 11.37 -6.03 -12.92
C ALA A 38 11.67 -5.90 -11.43
N GLY A 39 12.57 -4.97 -11.13
CA GLY A 39 13.08 -4.75 -9.79
C GLY A 39 11.93 -4.60 -8.81
N ILE A 40 12.08 -5.22 -7.64
CA ILE A 40 11.19 -4.95 -6.52
C ILE A 40 11.36 -3.47 -6.18
N GLY A 41 10.25 -2.75 -6.14
CA GLY A 41 10.23 -1.31 -5.92
C GLY A 41 8.83 -0.87 -5.53
N TYR A 42 8.56 0.42 -5.47
CA TYR A 42 7.26 0.96 -5.12
C TYR A 42 6.56 1.54 -6.36
N VAL A 43 5.24 1.40 -6.44
CA VAL A 43 4.40 1.92 -7.52
C VAL A 43 3.27 2.74 -6.93
N GLN A 44 3.16 3.97 -7.40
CA GLN A 44 2.05 4.86 -7.12
C GLN A 44 0.85 4.55 -8.03
N THR A 45 -0.35 4.66 -7.49
CA THR A 45 -1.62 4.66 -8.23
C THR A 45 -2.42 5.89 -7.83
N ASN A 46 -2.75 6.74 -8.82
CA ASN A 46 -3.63 7.89 -8.63
C ASN A 46 -5.08 7.39 -8.51
N LEU A 47 -5.81 7.81 -7.48
CA LEU A 47 -7.19 7.38 -7.24
C LEU A 47 -8.18 8.51 -7.54
N VAL A 48 -7.92 9.70 -7.02
CA VAL A 48 -8.77 10.90 -7.19
C VAL A 48 -7.91 12.13 -7.40
N SER A 49 -8.33 13.05 -8.26
CA SER A 49 -7.78 14.40 -8.37
C SER A 49 -8.90 15.39 -8.72
N ASN A 50 -8.74 16.68 -8.43
CA ASN A 50 -9.60 17.71 -9.03
C ASN A 50 -9.18 18.03 -10.48
N VAL A 51 -7.97 17.65 -10.91
CA VAL A 51 -7.45 17.82 -12.28
C VAL A 51 -8.03 16.76 -13.22
N GLU A 52 -8.72 17.20 -14.28
CA GLU A 52 -9.32 16.29 -15.27
C GLU A 52 -8.26 15.42 -15.96
N GLY A 53 -8.41 14.10 -15.85
CA GLY A 53 -7.53 13.12 -16.49
C GLY A 53 -6.26 12.74 -15.72
N LEU A 54 -5.95 13.38 -14.57
CA LEU A 54 -4.82 12.99 -13.73
C LEU A 54 -5.10 11.72 -12.91
N ALA A 55 -6.37 11.45 -12.61
CA ALA A 55 -6.84 10.25 -11.91
C ALA A 55 -8.12 9.69 -12.54
N PRO A 56 -8.51 8.43 -12.26
CA PRO A 56 -9.74 7.83 -12.78
C PRO A 56 -11.03 8.52 -12.28
N THR A 57 -11.00 9.09 -11.07
CA THR A 57 -12.09 9.92 -10.52
C THR A 57 -11.67 11.38 -10.50
N THR A 58 -12.46 12.25 -11.13
CA THR A 58 -12.35 13.70 -10.96
C THR A 58 -13.29 14.17 -9.85
N ASP A 59 -12.77 14.84 -8.82
CA ASP A 59 -13.56 15.45 -7.74
C ASP A 59 -13.16 16.92 -7.52
N PRO A 60 -14.01 17.90 -7.90
CA PRO A 60 -13.72 19.32 -7.74
C PRO A 60 -13.49 19.78 -6.29
N ASN A 61 -13.89 19.00 -5.28
CA ASN A 61 -13.66 19.36 -3.88
C ASN A 61 -12.20 19.13 -3.47
N LEU A 62 -11.48 18.20 -4.13
CA LEU A 62 -10.16 17.74 -3.71
C LEU A 62 -9.05 18.75 -4.06
N GLN A 63 -9.07 19.91 -3.41
CA GLN A 63 -8.10 21.00 -3.51
C GLN A 63 -7.24 21.04 -2.25
N ASN A 64 -5.92 21.03 -2.41
CA ASN A 64 -4.93 20.90 -1.33
C ASN A 64 -5.34 19.85 -0.25
N PRO A 65 -5.45 18.56 -0.57
CA PRO A 65 -5.85 17.56 0.43
C PRO A 65 -4.73 17.24 1.41
N TRP A 66 -5.01 17.36 2.71
CA TRP A 66 -4.00 17.22 3.77
C TRP A 66 -4.16 15.93 4.57
N GLY A 67 -5.01 15.94 5.60
CA GLY A 67 -5.14 14.82 6.53
C GLY A 67 -5.95 13.67 5.94
N VAL A 68 -5.50 12.45 6.20
CA VAL A 68 -6.20 11.22 5.85
C VAL A 68 -6.45 10.40 7.12
N SER A 69 -7.71 10.09 7.42
CA SER A 69 -8.06 9.06 8.40
C SER A 69 -8.89 7.95 7.78
N GLU A 70 -8.67 6.72 8.26
CA GLU A 70 -9.41 5.55 7.81
C GLU A 70 -10.55 5.21 8.77
N THR A 71 -11.70 4.88 8.20
CA THR A 71 -12.87 4.36 8.93
C THR A 71 -12.78 2.84 9.11
N PRO A 72 -13.49 2.25 10.10
CA PRO A 72 -13.54 0.79 10.28
C PRO A 72 -14.00 0.00 9.05
N ASP A 73 -14.69 0.64 8.09
CA ASP A 73 -15.16 0.04 6.85
C ASP A 73 -14.16 0.16 5.67
N GLY A 74 -12.91 0.58 5.91
CA GLY A 74 -11.87 0.69 4.85
C GLY A 74 -12.15 1.84 3.86
N GLN A 75 -12.74 2.92 4.36
CA GLN A 75 -12.98 4.17 3.62
C GLN A 75 -12.16 5.29 4.23
N PHE A 76 -11.67 6.21 3.40
CA PHE A 76 -10.72 7.27 3.76
C PHE A 76 -11.41 8.62 3.78
N ARG A 77 -11.43 9.27 4.95
CA ARG A 77 -11.78 10.68 5.10
C ARG A 77 -10.56 11.50 4.73
N VAL A 78 -10.68 12.35 3.73
CA VAL A 78 -9.67 13.32 3.32
C VAL A 78 -10.17 14.70 3.75
N ALA A 79 -9.27 15.53 4.29
CA ALA A 79 -9.55 16.94 4.54
C ALA A 79 -9.08 17.76 3.35
N ASP A 80 -10.02 18.43 2.70
CA ASP A 80 -9.82 19.14 1.44
C ASP A 80 -9.59 20.63 1.76
N ASN A 81 -8.34 20.98 2.13
CA ASN A 81 -7.99 22.25 2.76
C ASN A 81 -8.49 23.45 1.93
N GLY A 82 -8.15 23.50 0.64
CA GLY A 82 -8.50 24.60 -0.25
C GLY A 82 -10.01 24.76 -0.51
N ALA A 83 -10.81 23.72 -0.24
CA ALA A 83 -12.25 23.72 -0.46
C ALA A 83 -13.08 23.91 0.83
N GLY A 84 -12.46 23.85 2.02
CA GLY A 84 -13.17 23.97 3.31
C GLY A 84 -14.12 22.81 3.61
N VAL A 85 -13.83 21.62 3.09
CA VAL A 85 -14.66 20.43 3.28
C VAL A 85 -13.81 19.20 3.62
N ALA A 86 -14.47 18.09 3.94
CA ALA A 86 -13.81 16.80 4.11
C ALA A 86 -14.58 15.67 3.42
N THR A 87 -14.08 15.23 2.27
CA THR A 87 -14.69 14.19 1.44
C THR A 87 -14.35 12.77 1.93
N LEU A 88 -15.23 11.80 1.66
CA LEU A 88 -15.03 10.40 1.99
C LEU A 88 -14.87 9.61 0.69
N TYR A 89 -13.81 8.82 0.59
CA TYR A 89 -13.56 7.93 -0.55
C TYR A 89 -13.49 6.48 -0.11
N ASN A 90 -13.91 5.54 -0.96
CA ASN A 90 -13.53 4.14 -0.78
C ASN A 90 -12.09 3.89 -1.26
N ALA A 91 -11.54 2.72 -0.97
CA ALA A 91 -10.17 2.33 -1.37
C ALA A 91 -9.89 2.31 -2.89
N ALA A 92 -10.92 2.50 -3.74
CA ALA A 92 -10.81 2.62 -5.19
C ALA A 92 -10.94 4.07 -5.68
N GLY A 93 -11.01 5.07 -4.79
CA GLY A 93 -11.16 6.48 -5.15
C GLY A 93 -12.57 6.89 -5.58
N GLN A 94 -13.62 6.20 -5.13
CA GLN A 94 -15.00 6.60 -5.41
C GLN A 94 -15.56 7.39 -4.23
N VAL A 95 -16.20 8.54 -4.51
CA VAL A 95 -16.87 9.38 -3.50
C VAL A 95 -17.98 8.59 -2.79
N VAL A 96 -18.01 8.66 -1.46
CA VAL A 96 -19.00 8.00 -0.60
C VAL A 96 -19.81 9.04 0.18
N GLY A 97 -21.06 9.27 -0.25
CA GLY A 97 -21.97 10.21 0.40
C GLY A 97 -21.68 11.67 0.03
N ALA A 98 -22.01 12.59 0.93
CA ALA A 98 -21.73 14.01 0.78
C ALA A 98 -20.47 14.41 1.58
N PRO A 99 -19.68 15.40 1.11
CA PRO A 99 -18.60 15.96 1.91
C PRO A 99 -19.15 16.65 3.15
N ILE A 100 -18.33 16.69 4.21
CA ILE A 100 -18.63 17.44 5.44
C ILE A 100 -18.13 18.88 5.23
N THR A 101 -18.97 19.88 5.49
CA THR A 101 -18.55 21.29 5.52
C THR A 101 -17.83 21.60 6.82
N ILE A 102 -16.68 22.28 6.73
CA ILE A 102 -15.93 22.76 7.89
C ILE A 102 -16.17 24.27 8.01
N PRO A 103 -16.83 24.76 9.08
CA PRO A 103 -17.10 26.19 9.26
C PRO A 103 -15.84 26.94 9.71
N THR A 104 -15.76 28.22 9.35
CA THR A 104 -14.74 29.13 9.90
C THR A 104 -15.12 29.62 11.31
N PRO A 105 -14.14 29.97 12.16
CA PRO A 105 -14.41 30.70 13.40
C PRO A 105 -14.92 32.12 13.13
N PRO A 106 -15.59 32.76 14.10
CA PRO A 106 -16.18 34.09 13.93
C PRO A 106 -15.16 35.15 13.49
N GLY A 107 -15.40 35.75 12.32
CA GLY A 107 -14.55 36.81 11.76
C GLY A 107 -13.52 36.33 10.74
N VAL A 108 -13.36 35.02 10.54
CA VAL A 108 -12.54 34.45 9.46
C VAL A 108 -13.40 34.22 8.20
N THR A 109 -12.83 34.52 7.03
CA THR A 109 -13.54 34.48 5.75
C THR A 109 -13.53 33.07 5.17
N PRO A 110 -14.70 32.46 4.85
CA PRO A 110 -14.75 31.14 4.23
C PRO A 110 -14.10 31.07 2.84
N PRO A 111 -13.61 29.88 2.39
CA PRO A 111 -13.65 28.58 3.09
C PRO A 111 -12.75 28.53 4.32
N ALA A 112 -13.02 27.58 5.23
CA ALA A 112 -12.06 27.21 6.28
C ALA A 112 -10.92 26.38 5.68
N ALA A 113 -9.82 26.22 6.42
CA ALA A 113 -8.64 25.46 5.97
C ALA A 113 -8.43 24.17 6.80
N PRO A 114 -9.25 23.12 6.61
CA PRO A 114 -9.14 21.87 7.36
C PRO A 114 -7.89 21.06 6.99
N ASN A 115 -7.25 20.47 8.00
CA ASN A 115 -6.03 19.69 7.82
C ASN A 115 -6.10 18.31 8.47
N GLY A 116 -5.66 18.17 9.72
CA GLY A 116 -5.71 16.93 10.46
C GLY A 116 -7.13 16.44 10.69
N ASN A 117 -7.36 15.13 10.56
CA ASN A 117 -8.61 14.52 10.97
C ASN A 117 -8.39 13.12 11.59
N VAL A 118 -9.27 12.76 12.52
CA VAL A 118 -9.17 11.53 13.32
C VAL A 118 -10.55 10.89 13.47
N PHE A 119 -10.66 9.59 13.21
CA PHE A 119 -11.87 8.83 13.53
C PHE A 119 -11.99 8.62 15.04
N ASN A 120 -13.10 9.05 15.64
CA ASN A 120 -13.30 8.94 17.08
C ASN A 120 -13.93 7.59 17.46
N THR A 121 -13.19 6.76 18.19
CA THR A 121 -13.65 5.47 18.72
C THR A 121 -14.18 5.56 20.16
N THR A 122 -14.21 6.76 20.75
CA THR A 122 -14.56 7.00 22.16
C THR A 122 -15.98 7.55 22.33
N SER A 123 -16.44 7.66 23.57
CA SER A 123 -17.64 8.43 23.94
C SER A 123 -17.34 9.89 24.33
N ASP A 124 -16.08 10.31 24.24
CA ASP A 124 -15.62 11.66 24.56
C ASP A 124 -15.80 12.60 23.35
N PHE A 125 -15.47 13.89 23.51
CA PHE A 125 -15.58 14.92 22.48
C PHE A 125 -17.02 15.12 22.00
N VAL A 126 -17.92 15.35 22.97
CA VAL A 126 -19.35 15.58 22.72
C VAL A 126 -19.57 16.97 22.13
N ILE A 127 -20.00 16.99 20.87
CA ILE A 127 -20.42 18.22 20.17
C ILE A 127 -21.91 18.48 20.38
N SER A 128 -22.33 19.76 20.27
CA SER A 128 -23.74 20.15 20.38
C SER A 128 -24.13 21.24 19.38
N HIS A 129 -25.20 21.02 18.62
CA HIS A 129 -25.77 21.99 17.68
C HIS A 129 -27.30 21.86 17.65
N ASP A 130 -28.04 22.97 17.57
CA ASP A 130 -29.52 22.99 17.52
C ASP A 130 -30.24 22.11 18.56
N GLY A 131 -29.70 22.06 19.78
CA GLY A 131 -30.25 21.27 20.89
C GLY A 131 -30.09 19.75 20.75
N ARG A 132 -29.25 19.28 19.82
CA ARG A 132 -28.80 17.89 19.72
C ARG A 132 -27.36 17.79 20.20
N SER A 133 -27.02 16.68 20.85
CA SER A 133 -25.67 16.40 21.36
C SER A 133 -25.32 14.94 21.14
N ALA A 134 -24.09 14.68 20.73
CA ALA A 134 -23.51 13.33 20.63
C ALA A 134 -21.97 13.42 20.62
N PRO A 135 -21.25 12.35 20.98
CA PRO A 135 -19.81 12.23 20.70
C PRO A 135 -19.56 12.47 19.21
N ALA A 136 -18.53 13.22 18.85
CA ALA A 136 -18.11 13.34 17.46
C ALA A 136 -17.76 11.94 16.90
N THR A 137 -18.09 11.65 15.65
CA THR A 137 -17.63 10.43 14.95
C THR A 137 -16.31 10.65 14.22
N VAL A 138 -16.04 11.89 13.81
CA VAL A 138 -14.78 12.34 13.22
C VAL A 138 -14.43 13.68 13.85
N LEU A 139 -13.15 13.88 14.17
CA LEU A 139 -12.59 15.09 14.75
C LEU A 139 -11.64 15.74 13.73
N PHE A 140 -11.56 17.06 13.71
CA PHE A 140 -10.82 17.86 12.74
C PHE A 140 -10.03 18.98 13.42
N SER A 141 -8.91 19.36 12.83
CA SER A 141 -8.24 20.66 13.07
C SER A 141 -8.25 21.52 11.81
N SER A 142 -8.20 22.84 11.97
CA SER A 142 -8.03 23.78 10.85
C SER A 142 -6.90 24.79 11.12
N GLU A 143 -6.35 25.35 10.04
CA GLU A 143 -5.33 26.42 10.12
C GLU A 143 -5.91 27.72 10.67
N ASP A 144 -7.23 27.86 10.70
CA ASP A 144 -7.96 28.94 11.37
C ASP A 144 -7.89 28.85 12.92
N GLY A 145 -7.17 27.87 13.47
CA GLY A 145 -6.97 27.68 14.89
C GLY A 145 -8.16 27.02 15.59
N THR A 146 -8.94 26.18 14.89
CA THR A 146 -10.11 25.50 15.48
C THR A 146 -9.95 23.99 15.57
N ILE A 147 -10.55 23.40 16.61
CA ILE A 147 -10.79 21.95 16.72
C ILE A 147 -12.28 21.72 16.61
N LEU A 148 -12.70 20.83 15.70
CA LEU A 148 -14.10 20.56 15.39
C LEU A 148 -14.43 19.08 15.50
N GLY A 149 -15.72 18.76 15.69
CA GLY A 149 -16.24 17.40 15.58
C GLY A 149 -17.45 17.33 14.64
N PHE A 150 -17.60 16.21 13.95
CA PHE A 150 -18.78 15.92 13.13
C PHE A 150 -19.52 14.67 13.63
N ASN A 151 -20.84 14.74 13.69
CA ASN A 151 -21.72 13.57 13.87
C ASN A 151 -23.07 13.83 13.16
N PRO A 152 -23.51 12.95 12.23
CA PRO A 152 -24.76 13.13 11.46
C PRO A 152 -26.05 13.11 12.29
N ALA A 153 -25.99 12.72 13.57
CA ALA A 153 -27.10 12.82 14.52
C ALA A 153 -27.23 14.22 15.16
N VAL A 154 -26.18 15.03 15.10
CA VAL A 154 -26.14 16.42 15.61
C VAL A 154 -26.41 17.39 14.46
N ASP A 155 -25.55 17.37 13.44
CA ASP A 155 -25.72 18.07 12.17
C ASP A 155 -25.40 17.12 11.00
N LYS A 156 -26.18 17.17 9.92
CA LYS A 156 -26.07 16.24 8.79
C LYS A 156 -25.07 16.67 7.73
N LYS A 157 -24.51 17.87 7.82
CA LYS A 157 -23.67 18.48 6.78
C LYS A 157 -22.42 19.15 7.34
N GLU A 158 -22.54 19.84 8.46
CA GLU A 158 -21.50 20.73 8.96
C GLU A 158 -20.85 20.17 10.23
N ALA A 159 -19.53 20.34 10.35
CA ALA A 159 -18.82 20.08 11.60
C ALA A 159 -19.12 21.19 12.64
N VAL A 160 -18.98 20.87 13.91
CA VAL A 160 -19.25 21.79 15.03
C VAL A 160 -17.94 22.12 15.72
N ILE A 161 -17.63 23.41 15.86
CA ILE A 161 -16.46 23.89 16.59
C ILE A 161 -16.56 23.48 18.07
N GLY A 162 -15.58 22.72 18.55
CA GLY A 162 -15.41 22.35 19.95
C GLY A 162 -14.43 23.28 20.70
N ALA A 163 -13.37 23.73 20.02
CA ALA A 163 -12.43 24.73 20.52
C ALA A 163 -12.07 25.75 19.42
N ASP A 164 -11.88 27.00 19.83
CA ASP A 164 -11.50 28.14 18.97
C ASP A 164 -10.33 28.90 19.62
N LEU A 165 -9.16 28.79 19.00
CA LEU A 165 -7.91 29.48 19.34
C LEU A 165 -7.49 30.48 18.24
N SER A 166 -8.42 30.87 17.34
CA SER A 166 -8.17 31.86 16.28
C SER A 166 -7.64 33.20 16.82
N GLN A 167 -8.14 33.63 17.98
CA GLN A 167 -7.73 34.88 18.64
C GLN A 167 -6.31 34.83 19.25
N SER A 168 -5.75 33.64 19.43
CA SER A 168 -4.33 33.42 19.77
C SER A 168 -3.44 33.24 18.53
N GLY A 169 -4.01 33.32 17.32
CA GLY A 169 -3.29 33.10 16.07
C GLY A 169 -2.76 31.66 15.94
N ALA A 170 -3.47 30.68 16.50
CA ALA A 170 -3.08 29.28 16.37
C ALA A 170 -3.23 28.83 14.92
N VAL A 171 -2.21 28.13 14.38
CA VAL A 171 -2.23 27.56 13.03
C VAL A 171 -1.95 26.07 13.14
N PHE A 172 -3.01 25.27 13.27
CA PHE A 172 -2.85 23.82 13.39
C PHE A 172 -2.48 23.22 12.04
N LYS A 173 -1.49 22.31 11.99
CA LYS A 173 -1.11 21.60 10.75
C LYS A 173 -1.49 20.10 10.76
N THR A 174 -1.53 19.44 11.93
CA THR A 174 -1.98 18.05 12.10
C THR A 174 -2.78 17.86 13.39
N LEU A 175 -3.68 16.87 13.41
CA LEU A 175 -4.40 16.37 14.59
C LEU A 175 -4.09 14.87 14.79
N THR A 176 -3.85 14.45 16.03
CA THR A 176 -3.84 13.04 16.42
C THR A 176 -4.49 12.83 17.79
N ALA A 177 -4.72 11.59 18.19
CA ALA A 177 -5.37 11.24 19.46
C ALA A 177 -4.54 10.26 20.28
N GLY A 178 -4.70 10.30 21.60
CA GLY A 178 -4.04 9.38 22.52
C GLY A 178 -4.68 9.33 23.89
N THR A 179 -4.29 8.33 24.67
CA THR A 179 -4.83 8.09 26.02
C THR A 179 -3.70 8.20 27.04
N VAL A 180 -3.89 9.02 28.08
CA VAL A 180 -2.97 9.16 29.22
C VAL A 180 -3.74 8.82 30.49
N ASP A 181 -3.25 7.86 31.27
CA ASP A 181 -3.87 7.38 32.52
C ASP A 181 -5.36 7.02 32.42
N GLY A 182 -5.81 6.61 31.23
CA GLY A 182 -7.21 6.23 30.93
C GLY A 182 -8.11 7.39 30.48
N ALA A 183 -7.61 8.63 30.43
CA ALA A 183 -8.31 9.78 29.85
C ALA A 183 -7.85 10.01 28.40
N ASN A 184 -8.79 10.39 27.52
CA ASN A 184 -8.52 10.60 26.10
C ASN A 184 -8.25 12.09 25.81
N TYR A 185 -7.28 12.32 24.92
CA TYR A 185 -6.82 13.64 24.52
C TYR A 185 -6.62 13.72 23.01
N LEU A 186 -6.84 14.91 22.47
CA LEU A 186 -6.36 15.31 21.15
C LEU A 186 -5.06 16.09 21.27
N PHE A 187 -4.20 15.95 20.26
CA PHE A 187 -2.93 16.64 20.14
C PHE A 187 -2.90 17.33 18.78
N ALA A 188 -2.70 18.65 18.75
CA ALA A 188 -2.64 19.46 17.54
C ALA A 188 -1.28 20.19 17.46
N SER A 189 -0.69 20.26 16.27
CA SER A 189 0.56 20.98 16.04
C SER A 189 0.27 22.43 15.71
N ASP A 190 0.32 23.32 16.70
CA ASP A 190 0.22 24.77 16.48
C ASP A 190 1.57 25.28 15.96
N PHE A 191 1.66 25.35 14.64
CA PHE A 191 2.88 25.72 13.95
C PHE A 191 3.25 27.17 14.23
N HIS A 192 2.28 28.11 14.20
CA HIS A 192 2.55 29.54 14.42
C HIS A 192 3.12 29.81 15.82
N ASN A 193 2.47 29.27 16.86
CA ASN A 193 2.91 29.47 18.24
C ASN A 193 4.06 28.56 18.66
N GLY A 194 4.34 27.48 17.90
CA GLY A 194 5.45 26.57 18.14
C GLY A 194 5.18 25.55 19.24
N THR A 195 3.92 25.16 19.43
CA THR A 195 3.47 24.27 20.51
C THR A 195 2.78 23.01 19.98
N VAL A 196 2.77 21.97 20.81
CA VAL A 196 1.78 20.89 20.67
C VAL A 196 0.69 21.17 21.68
N ASP A 197 -0.45 21.59 21.17
CA ASP A 197 -1.63 21.93 21.95
C ASP A 197 -2.43 20.66 22.23
N VAL A 198 -2.86 20.49 23.49
CA VAL A 198 -3.57 19.29 23.94
C VAL A 198 -4.99 19.68 24.31
N PHE A 199 -5.99 18.93 23.85
CA PHE A 199 -7.39 19.14 24.22
C PHE A 199 -7.93 17.92 24.96
N ASP A 200 -8.60 18.15 26.08
CA ASP A 200 -9.29 17.09 26.82
C ASP A 200 -10.63 16.70 26.17
N LYS A 201 -11.29 15.70 26.76
CA LYS A 201 -12.59 15.16 26.33
C LYS A 201 -13.72 16.20 26.16
N ASP A 202 -13.60 17.38 26.76
CA ASP A 202 -14.59 18.48 26.70
C ASP A 202 -14.07 19.64 25.81
N PHE A 203 -13.10 19.35 24.93
CA PHE A 203 -12.38 20.29 24.07
C PHE A 203 -11.66 21.42 24.83
N GLN A 204 -11.37 21.26 26.12
CA GLN A 204 -10.64 22.29 26.87
C GLN A 204 -9.13 22.10 26.71
N LEU A 205 -8.40 23.21 26.55
CA LEU A 205 -6.94 23.19 26.47
C LEU A 205 -6.35 22.61 27.77
N HIS A 206 -5.52 21.58 27.62
CA HIS A 206 -4.93 20.80 28.70
C HIS A 206 -3.42 21.02 28.78
N SER A 207 -2.88 20.99 30.01
CA SER A 207 -1.45 21.03 30.26
C SER A 207 -1.09 19.98 31.31
N PHE A 208 -0.28 19.00 30.89
CA PHE A 208 0.29 17.98 31.78
C PHE A 208 1.43 18.58 32.62
N SER A 209 2.20 19.48 32.03
CA SER A 209 3.26 20.23 32.69
C SER A 209 3.58 21.51 31.92
N LYS A 210 4.29 22.45 32.57
CA LYS A 210 4.71 23.72 31.97
C LYS A 210 5.65 23.51 30.76
N ASP A 211 6.52 22.51 30.83
CA ASP A 211 7.58 22.28 29.85
C ASP A 211 7.23 21.08 28.94
N GLN A 212 5.93 20.83 28.72
CA GLN A 212 5.43 19.76 27.84
C GLN A 212 5.84 20.00 26.38
N PHE A 213 6.13 18.91 25.66
CA PHE A 213 6.49 18.91 24.22
C PHE A 213 7.66 19.84 23.86
N THR A 214 8.55 20.08 24.82
CA THR A 214 9.74 20.94 24.67
C THR A 214 10.99 20.11 24.45
N ASP A 215 11.63 20.25 23.29
CA ASP A 215 13.02 19.80 23.08
C ASP A 215 13.99 20.88 23.63
N PRO A 216 14.83 20.58 24.64
CA PRO A 216 15.80 21.54 25.20
C PRO A 216 16.94 21.91 24.22
N SER A 217 17.03 21.23 23.07
CA SER A 217 18.02 21.42 22.02
C SER A 217 17.44 21.88 20.68
N ILE A 218 16.19 22.37 20.68
CA ILE A 218 15.47 22.77 19.47
C ILE A 218 16.23 23.83 18.65
N PRO A 219 16.50 23.60 17.35
CA PRO A 219 17.02 24.62 16.44
C PRO A 219 16.08 25.82 16.35
N ALA A 220 16.62 27.03 16.44
CA ALA A 220 15.82 28.25 16.42
C ALA A 220 15.05 28.41 15.09
N GLY A 221 13.77 28.77 15.18
CA GLY A 221 12.89 28.96 14.02
C GLY A 221 12.25 27.67 13.48
N PHE A 222 12.21 26.60 14.27
CA PHE A 222 11.46 25.38 13.97
C PHE A 222 10.25 25.24 14.90
N ALA A 223 9.18 24.64 14.37
CA ALA A 223 7.92 24.44 15.08
C ALA A 223 7.30 23.06 14.73
N PRO A 224 6.46 22.48 15.62
CA PRO A 224 5.76 21.22 15.36
C PRO A 224 4.91 21.30 14.09
N PHE A 225 5.02 20.31 13.21
CA PHE A 225 4.36 20.30 11.90
C PHE A 225 3.42 19.09 11.77
N GLY A 226 3.99 17.88 11.74
CA GLY A 226 3.27 16.61 11.74
C GLY A 226 3.25 15.93 13.11
N LEU A 227 2.17 15.19 13.40
CA LEU A 227 1.99 14.44 14.65
C LEU A 227 1.50 13.00 14.39
N LYS A 228 2.05 12.03 15.12
CA LYS A 228 1.51 10.66 15.16
C LYS A 228 1.74 9.99 16.51
N ASN A 229 0.66 9.53 17.13
CA ASN A 229 0.75 8.57 18.23
C ASN A 229 1.09 7.18 17.66
N VAL A 230 2.26 6.66 18.01
CA VAL A 230 2.73 5.33 17.65
C VAL A 230 2.97 4.55 18.95
N ASN A 231 2.08 3.60 19.26
CA ASN A 231 2.17 2.71 20.41
C ASN A 231 2.38 3.42 21.78
N GLY A 232 1.86 4.63 21.95
CA GLY A 232 1.98 5.42 23.19
C GLY A 232 3.15 6.42 23.21
N THR A 233 3.96 6.46 22.16
CA THR A 233 4.95 7.51 21.89
C THR A 233 4.35 8.50 20.88
N LEU A 234 4.37 9.79 21.18
CA LEU A 234 4.05 10.84 20.23
C LEU A 234 5.30 11.18 19.42
N PHE A 235 5.28 10.82 18.14
CA PHE A 235 6.24 11.32 17.16
C PHE A 235 5.79 12.70 16.70
N VAL A 236 6.69 13.68 16.81
CA VAL A 236 6.47 15.06 16.40
C VAL A 236 7.52 15.39 15.35
N THR A 237 7.09 15.74 14.14
CA THR A 237 8.00 16.30 13.14
C THR A 237 8.07 17.81 13.31
N TYR A 238 9.22 18.39 12.99
CA TYR A 238 9.44 19.83 13.05
C TYR A 238 9.89 20.36 11.69
N ALA A 239 9.20 21.38 11.21
CA ALA A 239 9.55 22.13 10.00
C ALA A 239 10.02 23.54 10.38
N LYS A 240 10.75 24.18 9.47
CA LYS A 240 11.28 25.52 9.66
C LYS A 240 10.21 26.55 9.36
N GLN A 241 9.93 27.49 10.24
CA GLN A 241 8.96 28.56 10.00
C GLN A 241 9.46 29.60 9.01
N ASP A 242 8.54 30.16 8.22
CA ASP A 242 8.74 31.40 7.46
C ASP A 242 8.74 32.64 8.38
N ALA A 243 8.74 33.84 7.80
CA ALA A 243 8.71 35.09 8.56
C ALA A 243 7.32 35.43 9.13
N ALA A 244 6.24 35.00 8.47
CA ALA A 244 4.86 35.12 8.95
C ALA A 244 4.52 34.05 10.00
N LYS A 245 5.33 33.00 10.12
CA LYS A 245 5.12 31.81 10.95
C LYS A 245 3.91 30.96 10.56
N HIS A 246 3.31 31.24 9.41
CA HIS A 246 2.16 30.51 8.90
C HIS A 246 2.61 29.23 8.18
N ASP A 247 3.68 29.33 7.39
CA ASP A 247 4.09 28.30 6.43
C ASP A 247 5.56 27.93 6.61
N ASP A 248 5.95 26.79 6.04
CA ASP A 248 7.29 26.29 6.19
C ASP A 248 8.28 26.86 5.15
N VAL A 249 9.57 26.76 5.49
CA VAL A 249 10.69 27.02 4.57
C VAL A 249 11.29 25.68 4.17
N ALA A 250 10.60 25.01 3.23
CA ALA A 250 11.05 23.79 2.58
C ALA A 250 12.51 23.88 2.06
N GLY A 251 13.17 22.73 2.05
CA GLY A 251 14.52 22.51 1.53
C GLY A 251 15.09 21.20 2.05
N VAL A 252 15.88 20.50 1.22
CA VAL A 252 16.51 19.23 1.61
C VAL A 252 17.37 19.42 2.87
N GLY A 253 17.04 18.68 3.92
CA GLY A 253 17.67 18.77 5.23
C GLY A 253 16.98 19.72 6.22
N ASN A 254 15.98 20.50 5.81
CA ASN A 254 15.18 21.37 6.69
C ASN A 254 14.10 20.55 7.40
N GLY A 255 14.47 19.86 8.47
CA GLY A 255 13.51 19.22 9.36
C GLY A 255 14.17 18.29 10.37
N PHE A 256 13.42 17.91 11.40
CA PHE A 256 13.81 16.86 12.34
C PHE A 256 12.57 16.20 12.94
N ILE A 257 12.77 15.12 13.69
CA ILE A 257 11.71 14.34 14.32
C ILE A 257 12.12 14.05 15.76
N ASP A 258 11.24 14.35 16.70
CA ASP A 258 11.40 14.03 18.12
C ASP A 258 10.36 13.01 18.58
N GLU A 259 10.74 12.23 19.58
CA GLU A 259 9.83 11.36 20.35
C GLU A 259 9.50 12.01 21.69
N PHE A 260 8.20 12.06 22.02
CA PHE A 260 7.69 12.44 23.33
C PHE A 260 6.80 11.34 23.90
N THR A 261 6.70 11.29 25.23
CA THR A 261 5.56 10.62 25.88
C THR A 261 4.27 11.38 25.57
N LEU A 262 3.11 10.71 25.62
CA LEU A 262 1.82 11.40 25.45
C LEU A 262 1.52 12.46 26.52
N SER A 263 2.21 12.44 27.67
CA SER A 263 2.19 13.51 28.69
C SER A 263 3.27 14.60 28.48
N GLY A 264 3.89 14.64 27.30
CA GLY A 264 4.78 15.72 26.86
C GLY A 264 6.21 15.70 27.38
N GLN A 265 6.66 14.64 28.06
CA GLN A 265 8.09 14.48 28.40
C GLN A 265 8.89 14.08 27.15
N PHE A 266 9.95 14.83 26.84
CA PHE A 266 10.90 14.52 25.76
C PHE A 266 11.63 13.20 26.01
N ILE A 267 11.67 12.33 25.00
CA ILE A 267 12.36 11.04 25.05
C ILE A 267 13.72 11.16 24.34
N LYS A 268 13.72 11.52 23.06
CA LYS A 268 14.92 11.73 22.24
C LYS A 268 14.58 12.49 20.96
N ARG A 269 15.63 13.06 20.35
CA ARG A 269 15.68 13.31 18.91
C ARG A 269 15.75 11.97 18.17
N PHE A 270 14.77 11.68 17.32
CA PHE A 270 14.70 10.45 16.53
C PHE A 270 15.54 10.53 15.26
N ALA A 271 15.36 11.60 14.48
CA ALA A 271 16.09 11.86 13.24
C ALA A 271 16.34 13.35 13.07
N THR A 272 17.47 13.75 12.47
CA THR A 272 17.83 15.15 12.25
C THR A 272 18.23 15.38 10.80
N GLY A 273 17.66 16.40 10.17
CA GLY A 273 17.94 16.75 8.78
C GLY A 273 19.35 17.32 8.58
N SER A 274 19.89 17.12 7.38
CA SER A 274 21.26 17.52 7.03
C SER A 274 21.51 19.03 7.08
N ALA A 275 20.49 19.88 6.94
CA ALA A 275 20.61 21.34 7.07
C ALA A 275 20.57 21.82 8.53
N VAL A 276 20.16 20.97 9.48
CA VAL A 276 20.08 21.26 10.92
C VAL A 276 21.04 20.42 11.77
N GLY A 277 22.12 19.90 11.15
CA GLY A 277 23.24 19.26 11.85
C GLY A 277 23.18 17.73 11.95
N GLY A 278 22.23 17.08 11.26
CA GLY A 278 22.23 15.63 11.05
C GLY A 278 22.73 15.25 9.66
N ASP A 279 22.22 14.13 9.14
CA ASP A 279 22.62 13.52 7.86
C ASP A 279 21.43 13.08 6.98
N VAL A 280 20.20 13.25 7.46
CA VAL A 280 18.97 12.76 6.81
C VAL A 280 18.41 13.78 5.80
N PRO A 281 17.88 13.35 4.63
CA PRO A 281 17.15 14.23 3.71
C PRO A 281 15.69 14.47 4.17
N LEU A 282 15.49 15.06 5.35
CA LEU A 282 14.18 15.54 5.80
C LEU A 282 13.88 16.91 5.17
N ASN A 283 12.69 17.11 4.63
CA ASN A 283 12.32 18.31 3.88
C ASN A 283 10.88 18.72 4.23
N SER A 284 10.72 19.50 5.29
CA SER A 284 9.42 19.77 5.92
C SER A 284 8.63 18.47 6.18
N PRO A 285 9.19 17.53 6.96
CA PRO A 285 8.56 16.23 7.23
C PRO A 285 7.20 16.41 7.91
N HIS A 286 6.17 15.70 7.47
CA HIS A 286 4.80 15.89 7.95
C HIS A 286 4.09 14.55 8.24
N GLY A 287 3.62 13.85 7.20
CA GLY A 287 2.86 12.61 7.36
C GLY A 287 3.71 11.47 7.93
N ILE A 288 3.18 10.72 8.90
CA ILE A 288 3.85 9.57 9.51
C ILE A 288 2.95 8.32 9.48
N ALA A 289 3.52 7.19 9.06
CA ALA A 289 2.91 5.86 9.15
C ALA A 289 3.96 4.82 9.57
N VAL A 290 3.56 3.78 10.31
CA VAL A 290 4.40 2.58 10.50
C VAL A 290 4.00 1.57 9.43
N ALA A 291 4.97 1.06 8.69
CA ALA A 291 4.76 0.03 7.70
C ALA A 291 4.34 -1.29 8.37
N PRO A 292 3.40 -2.05 7.76
CA PRO A 292 3.14 -3.42 8.17
C PRO A 292 4.38 -4.31 7.90
N ASP A 293 4.31 -5.57 8.30
CA ASP A 293 5.35 -6.58 8.05
C ASP A 293 5.46 -7.01 6.57
N ASN A 294 4.70 -6.39 5.67
CA ASN A 294 4.55 -6.75 4.26
C ASN A 294 4.55 -5.56 3.29
N PHE A 295 5.43 -4.58 3.51
CA PHE A 295 5.63 -3.41 2.64
C PHE A 295 7.01 -3.41 1.97
N GLY A 296 7.42 -4.57 1.44
CA GLY A 296 8.67 -4.72 0.69
C GLY A 296 9.90 -4.44 1.56
N GLN A 297 10.86 -3.68 1.03
CA GLN A 297 12.14 -3.42 1.72
C GLN A 297 12.01 -2.63 3.04
N PHE A 298 10.92 -1.89 3.24
CA PHE A 298 10.67 -1.07 4.44
C PHE A 298 9.58 -1.64 5.35
N SER A 299 9.46 -2.97 5.39
CA SER A 299 8.48 -3.66 6.24
C SER A 299 8.81 -3.51 7.73
N ASN A 300 7.84 -3.11 8.55
CA ASN A 300 7.95 -2.72 9.98
C ASN A 300 8.65 -1.38 10.27
N ASP A 301 9.06 -0.62 9.26
CA ASP A 301 9.76 0.65 9.43
C ASP A 301 8.82 1.85 9.64
N LEU A 302 9.35 2.93 10.19
CA LEU A 302 8.67 4.22 10.24
C LEU A 302 8.83 4.94 8.90
N LEU A 303 7.71 5.22 8.23
CA LEU A 303 7.65 6.01 7.00
C LEU A 303 7.26 7.45 7.34
N VAL A 304 7.97 8.40 6.72
CA VAL A 304 7.78 9.83 6.90
C VAL A 304 7.70 10.50 5.54
N GLY A 305 6.52 11.04 5.21
CA GLY A 305 6.31 11.89 4.04
C GLY A 305 6.88 13.28 4.26
N ASN A 306 7.54 13.81 3.24
CA ASN A 306 8.11 15.16 3.23
C ASN A 306 7.24 16.07 2.37
N PHE A 307 6.70 17.13 2.97
CA PHE A 307 5.94 18.12 2.20
C PHE A 307 6.80 18.76 1.12
N GLY A 308 8.08 19.03 1.40
CA GLY A 308 8.91 19.89 0.54
C GLY A 308 9.47 19.27 -0.75
N ASP A 309 9.21 17.98 -1.02
CA ASP A 309 9.62 17.26 -2.24
C ASP A 309 8.76 16.01 -2.57
N SER A 310 7.70 15.77 -1.80
CA SER A 310 6.81 14.61 -1.90
C SER A 310 7.52 13.25 -1.88
N HIS A 311 8.73 13.16 -1.32
CA HIS A 311 9.40 11.90 -1.06
C HIS A 311 8.98 11.30 0.29
N VAL A 312 9.01 9.97 0.38
CA VAL A 312 8.82 9.24 1.64
C VAL A 312 10.16 8.65 2.09
N ASN A 313 10.62 9.10 3.25
CA ASN A 313 11.80 8.58 3.96
C ASN A 313 11.41 7.39 4.85
N ALA A 314 12.25 6.36 4.93
CA ALA A 314 12.08 5.20 5.81
C ALA A 314 13.15 5.16 6.92
N PHE A 315 12.76 4.76 8.12
CA PHE A 315 13.62 4.68 9.31
C PHE A 315 13.36 3.41 10.11
N ASP A 316 14.41 2.81 10.66
CA ASP A 316 14.25 1.75 11.67
C ASP A 316 13.54 2.35 12.89
N LEU A 317 12.35 1.82 13.18
CA LEU A 317 11.41 2.36 14.17
C LEU A 317 11.99 2.44 15.60
N LYS A 318 13.03 1.66 15.92
CA LYS A 318 13.60 1.59 17.28
C LYS A 318 14.78 2.55 17.45
N THR A 319 15.64 2.60 16.45
CA THR A 319 16.92 3.30 16.49
C THR A 319 16.85 4.71 15.91
N GLY A 320 15.94 4.97 14.96
CA GLY A 320 15.94 6.22 14.17
C GLY A 320 16.94 6.23 13.03
N ALA A 321 17.61 5.11 12.74
CA ALA A 321 18.51 5.00 11.60
C ALA A 321 17.74 5.17 10.28
N PHE A 322 18.19 6.10 9.44
CA PHE A 322 17.65 6.29 8.09
C PHE A 322 18.02 5.09 7.20
N LEU A 323 17.02 4.50 6.55
CA LEU A 323 17.16 3.28 5.73
C LEU A 323 17.10 3.57 4.23
N GLY A 324 16.50 4.68 3.83
CA GLY A 324 16.40 5.11 2.45
C GLY A 324 15.09 5.83 2.15
N GLN A 325 14.75 5.89 0.87
CA GLN A 325 13.49 6.44 0.37
C GLN A 325 12.76 5.40 -0.47
N LEU A 326 11.44 5.56 -0.61
CA LEU A 326 10.65 4.74 -1.54
C LEU A 326 11.13 5.00 -2.98
N THR A 327 11.68 3.97 -3.62
CA THR A 327 12.12 4.01 -5.03
C THR A 327 11.23 3.13 -5.90
N ASP A 328 11.06 3.51 -7.17
CA ASP A 328 10.47 2.64 -8.19
C ASP A 328 11.33 1.41 -8.50
N ALA A 329 10.83 0.54 -9.37
CA ALA A 329 11.50 -0.66 -9.85
C ALA A 329 12.80 -0.41 -10.65
N GLN A 330 13.13 0.85 -10.94
CA GLN A 330 14.37 1.28 -11.60
C GLN A 330 15.33 1.94 -10.60
N GLY A 331 14.98 2.02 -9.32
CA GLY A 331 15.77 2.65 -8.27
C GLY A 331 15.68 4.18 -8.24
N LYS A 332 14.75 4.80 -8.98
CA LYS A 332 14.49 6.25 -8.92
C LYS A 332 13.56 6.52 -7.74
N THR A 333 13.87 7.51 -6.91
CA THR A 333 12.97 7.95 -5.82
C THR A 333 11.59 8.33 -6.35
N LEU A 334 10.54 7.83 -5.71
CA LEU A 334 9.16 8.23 -5.97
C LEU A 334 8.91 9.66 -5.47
N VAL A 335 8.22 10.44 -6.30
CA VAL A 335 7.61 11.72 -5.94
C VAL A 335 6.11 11.47 -5.93
N LEU A 336 5.42 11.72 -4.82
CA LEU A 336 4.00 11.42 -4.66
C LEU A 336 3.08 12.55 -5.18
N ASP A 337 3.32 12.99 -6.42
CA ASP A 337 2.71 14.16 -7.07
C ASP A 337 1.74 13.82 -8.21
N GLY A 338 1.42 12.54 -8.43
CA GLY A 338 0.55 12.11 -9.52
C GLY A 338 1.22 11.95 -10.88
N GLY A 339 2.52 12.27 -11.00
CA GLY A 339 3.15 12.55 -12.27
C GLY A 339 2.76 13.92 -12.84
N PHE A 340 2.38 14.87 -11.98
CA PHE A 340 2.09 16.26 -12.38
C PHE A 340 3.28 16.86 -13.15
N GLN A 341 3.00 17.67 -14.17
CA GLN A 341 4.03 18.16 -15.11
C GLN A 341 4.55 19.56 -14.77
N GLY A 342 4.35 20.00 -13.53
CA GLY A 342 4.90 21.24 -12.99
C GLY A 342 6.39 21.13 -12.66
N SER A 343 6.97 22.26 -12.27
CA SER A 343 8.30 22.31 -11.65
C SER A 343 8.26 22.17 -10.14
N ASP A 344 7.09 22.35 -9.54
CA ASP A 344 6.90 22.11 -8.12
C ASP A 344 6.65 20.61 -7.88
N THR A 345 7.25 20.10 -6.81
CA THR A 345 7.21 18.68 -6.39
C THR A 345 6.79 18.55 -4.93
N LYS A 346 6.45 19.66 -4.28
CA LYS A 346 5.93 19.67 -2.92
C LYS A 346 4.53 19.06 -2.86
N GLY A 347 4.00 18.94 -1.64
CA GLY A 347 2.58 18.67 -1.43
C GLY A 347 2.24 17.49 -0.54
N LEU A 348 3.17 16.57 -0.27
CA LEU A 348 2.83 15.34 0.46
C LEU A 348 2.55 15.61 1.95
N TRP A 349 1.26 15.64 2.29
CA TRP A 349 0.77 15.95 3.62
C TRP A 349 0.47 14.70 4.45
N GLY A 350 -0.57 13.94 4.08
CA GLY A 350 -1.09 12.83 4.86
C GLY A 350 -0.68 11.49 4.29
N ILE A 351 -0.26 10.55 5.14
CA ILE A 351 -0.05 9.13 4.77
C ILE A 351 -0.66 8.18 5.81
N THR A 352 -1.28 7.10 5.35
CA THR A 352 -1.77 6.01 6.22
C THR A 352 -1.83 4.68 5.49
N PHE A 353 -1.67 3.57 6.21
CA PHE A 353 -1.96 2.24 5.68
C PHE A 353 -3.46 1.93 5.78
N GLY A 354 -3.92 0.98 4.96
CA GLY A 354 -5.27 0.41 5.05
C GLY A 354 -5.43 -0.63 6.17
N ASN A 355 -6.68 -0.96 6.53
CA ASN A 355 -7.03 -1.92 7.60
C ASN A 355 -7.48 -3.31 7.11
N GLY A 356 -7.32 -3.59 5.82
CA GLY A 356 -7.74 -4.84 5.17
C GLY A 356 -9.23 -4.92 4.81
N GLN A 357 -10.05 -3.91 5.13
CA GLN A 357 -11.48 -3.92 4.81
C GLN A 357 -11.77 -3.33 3.43
N ASN A 358 -12.75 -3.88 2.72
CA ASN A 358 -13.35 -3.32 1.49
C ASN A 358 -12.37 -2.82 0.40
N GLY A 359 -11.18 -3.44 0.30
CA GLY A 359 -10.15 -3.10 -0.69
C GLY A 359 -9.02 -2.19 -0.18
N ALA A 360 -9.11 -1.69 1.05
CA ALA A 360 -8.04 -0.99 1.75
C ALA A 360 -6.98 -1.98 2.26
N ALA A 361 -6.24 -2.62 1.35
CA ALA A 361 -5.26 -3.64 1.72
C ALA A 361 -4.20 -3.10 2.71
N THR A 362 -3.78 -3.91 3.67
CA THR A 362 -2.90 -3.48 4.77
C THR A 362 -1.52 -3.01 4.29
N ASN A 363 -1.05 -3.51 3.15
CA ASN A 363 0.18 -3.11 2.47
C ASN A 363 0.02 -1.98 1.44
N SER A 364 -1.17 -1.36 1.35
CA SER A 364 -1.37 -0.14 0.57
C SER A 364 -1.17 1.09 1.45
N LEU A 365 -0.14 1.88 1.15
CA LEU A 365 0.09 3.20 1.76
C LEU A 365 -0.74 4.23 1.00
N PHE A 366 -1.88 4.62 1.54
CA PHE A 366 -2.71 5.71 1.01
C PHE A 366 -2.09 7.06 1.37
N PHE A 367 -2.21 8.04 0.48
CA PHE A 367 -1.67 9.37 0.66
C PHE A 367 -2.56 10.47 0.09
N ALA A 368 -2.43 11.67 0.65
CA ALA A 368 -3.01 12.89 0.14
C ALA A 368 -1.89 13.92 -0.11
N ALA A 369 -1.95 14.60 -1.25
CA ALA A 369 -1.00 15.62 -1.64
C ALA A 369 -1.67 16.83 -2.32
N GLY A 370 -1.25 18.03 -1.93
CA GLY A 370 -1.58 19.29 -2.62
C GLY A 370 -0.61 19.55 -3.76
N ILE A 371 -1.08 19.57 -5.00
CA ILE A 371 -0.23 19.71 -6.20
C ILE A 371 -0.44 21.08 -6.86
N ASP A 372 0.41 21.44 -7.81
CA ASP A 372 0.44 22.75 -8.49
C ASP A 372 0.54 23.94 -7.52
N ASP A 373 1.60 23.99 -6.69
CA ASP A 373 1.76 25.02 -5.64
C ASP A 373 0.50 25.10 -4.75
N GLU A 374 -0.01 23.91 -4.39
CA GLU A 374 -1.19 23.67 -3.55
C GLU A 374 -2.55 24.13 -4.11
N ASN A 375 -2.63 24.54 -5.38
CA ASN A 375 -3.91 24.93 -6.00
C ASN A 375 -4.81 23.72 -6.35
N ASP A 376 -4.21 22.57 -6.58
CA ASP A 376 -4.86 21.32 -6.99
C ASP A 376 -4.59 20.21 -5.96
N GLY A 377 -5.18 19.03 -6.16
CA GLY A 377 -5.07 17.93 -5.21
C GLY A 377 -5.05 16.54 -5.81
N LEU A 378 -4.45 15.62 -5.06
CA LEU A 378 -4.32 14.21 -5.37
C LEU A 378 -4.57 13.36 -4.12
N PHE A 379 -5.45 12.37 -4.26
CA PHE A 379 -5.55 11.23 -3.35
C PHE A 379 -5.12 9.97 -4.09
N GLY A 380 -4.21 9.21 -3.51
CA GLY A 380 -3.59 8.06 -4.17
C GLY A 380 -3.18 6.98 -3.19
N LYS A 381 -2.52 5.95 -3.72
CA LYS A 381 -1.86 4.92 -2.91
C LYS A 381 -0.53 4.48 -3.51
N VAL A 382 0.32 3.92 -2.66
CA VAL A 382 1.58 3.27 -3.03
C VAL A 382 1.53 1.81 -2.58
N THR A 383 1.94 0.91 -3.47
CA THR A 383 2.10 -0.53 -3.21
C THR A 383 3.45 -1.01 -3.75
N VAL A 384 3.90 -2.19 -3.33
CA VAL A 384 5.22 -2.75 -3.69
C VAL A 384 5.15 -3.47 -5.04
N ASN A 385 5.72 -2.92 -6.10
CA ASN A 385 5.87 -3.63 -7.37
C ASN A 385 6.63 -4.95 -7.16
N GLY A 386 6.02 -6.06 -7.58
CA GLY A 386 6.57 -7.39 -7.34
C GLY A 386 6.26 -7.97 -5.96
N GLU A 387 5.33 -7.39 -5.18
CA GLU A 387 4.50 -8.08 -4.18
C GLU A 387 3.02 -7.68 -4.43
N ASP A 388 2.10 -8.64 -4.51
CA ASP A 388 0.65 -8.42 -4.75
C ASP A 388 0.26 -7.66 -6.06
N PHE A 389 1.11 -7.64 -7.09
CA PHE A 389 0.78 -7.14 -8.43
C PHE A 389 0.58 -8.27 -9.45
N GLY A 390 -0.66 -8.76 -9.56
CA GLY A 390 -1.07 -9.58 -10.68
C GLY A 390 -1.25 -8.77 -11.96
N GLN A 391 -0.21 -8.71 -12.80
CA GLN A 391 -0.41 -8.42 -14.22
C GLN A 391 -0.57 -9.75 -14.98
N ASN A 392 -1.79 -10.02 -15.42
CA ASN A 392 -2.16 -11.24 -16.15
C ASN A 392 -1.91 -12.55 -15.36
N GLY A 393 -2.15 -12.55 -14.05
CA GLY A 393 -2.05 -13.75 -13.21
C GLY A 393 -0.64 -14.28 -13.02
N ILE A 394 0.35 -13.39 -12.98
CA ILE A 394 1.74 -13.68 -12.63
C ILE A 394 2.11 -12.84 -11.40
N VAL A 395 2.66 -13.50 -10.40
CA VAL A 395 3.07 -12.95 -9.11
C VAL A 395 4.55 -13.23 -8.90
N THR A 396 5.29 -12.24 -8.40
CA THR A 396 6.61 -12.44 -7.78
C THR A 396 6.56 -12.05 -6.31
N LYS A 397 7.60 -12.39 -5.54
CA LYS A 397 7.82 -11.88 -4.18
C LYS A 397 9.28 -11.95 -3.73
N ALA A 398 9.63 -11.30 -2.63
CA ALA A 398 10.92 -11.52 -1.99
C ALA A 398 11.02 -12.93 -1.34
N PRO A 399 12.15 -13.64 -1.45
CA PRO A 399 12.33 -14.97 -0.85
C PRO A 399 12.38 -14.92 0.68
N HIS A 400 11.29 -15.30 1.33
CA HIS A 400 11.21 -15.46 2.78
C HIS A 400 10.27 -16.60 3.18
N PHE A 401 10.54 -17.22 4.32
CA PHE A 401 9.72 -18.28 4.90
C PHE A 401 8.61 -17.71 5.77
N TYR A 402 7.46 -18.37 5.77
CA TYR A 402 6.34 -18.10 6.67
C TYR A 402 6.79 -18.14 8.13
N GLU A 403 6.33 -17.20 8.96
CA GLU A 403 6.71 -17.08 10.37
C GLU A 403 6.22 -18.28 11.19
N GLY A 404 5.12 -18.93 10.75
CA GLY A 404 4.61 -20.16 11.33
C GLY A 404 5.40 -21.43 10.98
N TYR A 405 6.32 -21.37 10.01
CA TYR A 405 7.04 -22.54 9.51
C TYR A 405 8.12 -23.04 10.49
N VAL A 406 8.04 -24.33 10.85
CA VAL A 406 8.99 -24.97 11.79
C VAL A 406 9.93 -25.97 11.07
N GLY A 407 9.63 -26.30 9.81
CA GLY A 407 10.40 -27.27 9.02
C GLY A 407 11.76 -26.78 8.51
N PRO A 408 12.47 -27.62 7.73
CA PRO A 408 13.78 -27.28 7.18
C PRO A 408 13.68 -26.15 6.15
N LYS A 409 14.49 -25.09 6.34
CA LYS A 409 14.54 -23.91 5.46
C LYS A 409 15.30 -24.20 4.16
N LEU A 410 14.73 -25.07 3.32
CA LEU A 410 15.27 -25.45 2.02
C LEU A 410 14.83 -24.46 0.93
N ALA A 411 15.76 -24.03 0.07
CA ALA A 411 15.45 -23.09 -1.02
C ALA A 411 14.38 -23.61 -2.01
N GLN A 412 14.19 -24.94 -2.13
CA GLN A 412 13.10 -25.52 -2.93
C GLN A 412 11.70 -25.34 -2.35
N LEU A 413 11.61 -24.89 -1.10
CA LEU A 413 10.36 -24.66 -0.35
C LEU A 413 10.09 -23.17 -0.10
N ASN A 414 10.99 -22.30 -0.55
CA ASN A 414 10.85 -20.85 -0.45
C ASN A 414 10.33 -20.34 -1.81
N ALA A 415 9.02 -20.08 -1.91
CA ALA A 415 8.40 -19.53 -3.11
C ALA A 415 9.00 -18.15 -3.45
N VAL A 416 9.10 -17.84 -4.73
CA VAL A 416 9.55 -16.52 -5.23
C VAL A 416 8.70 -15.99 -6.39
N ALA A 417 7.97 -16.87 -7.06
CA ALA A 417 6.95 -16.48 -8.03
C ALA A 417 5.88 -17.57 -8.14
N ALA A 418 4.69 -17.18 -8.60
CA ALA A 418 3.62 -18.08 -8.98
C ALA A 418 2.84 -17.50 -10.16
N ALA A 419 2.18 -18.36 -10.93
CA ALA A 419 1.28 -17.94 -12.00
C ALA A 419 0.06 -18.86 -12.09
N GLY A 420 -1.06 -18.30 -12.52
CA GLY A 420 -2.30 -19.00 -12.79
C GLY A 420 -2.97 -18.39 -14.02
N GLU A 421 -3.12 -19.16 -15.10
CA GLU A 421 -3.62 -18.66 -16.39
C GLU A 421 -4.80 -19.50 -16.88
N LEU A 422 -5.89 -18.85 -17.28
CA LEU A 422 -6.99 -19.46 -18.03
C LEU A 422 -6.62 -19.52 -19.51
N LEU A 423 -6.55 -20.74 -20.04
CA LEU A 423 -6.20 -21.04 -21.42
C LEU A 423 -7.44 -20.95 -22.35
N PRO A 424 -7.27 -20.68 -23.66
CA PRO A 424 -8.39 -20.59 -24.63
C PRO A 424 -9.26 -21.85 -24.76
N ASN A 425 -8.77 -23.00 -24.30
CA ASN A 425 -9.51 -24.27 -24.29
C ASN A 425 -10.34 -24.48 -23.01
N GLY A 426 -10.35 -23.51 -22.09
CA GLY A 426 -11.07 -23.57 -20.82
C GLY A 426 -10.35 -24.32 -19.70
N ASN A 427 -9.11 -24.75 -19.91
CA ASN A 427 -8.26 -25.32 -18.85
C ASN A 427 -7.44 -24.23 -18.16
N PHE A 428 -6.92 -24.54 -16.98
CA PHE A 428 -5.99 -23.68 -16.26
C PHE A 428 -4.56 -24.22 -16.36
N GLU A 429 -3.57 -23.33 -16.45
CA GLU A 429 -2.17 -23.64 -16.19
C GLU A 429 -1.76 -22.97 -14.88
N PHE A 430 -1.13 -23.73 -13.99
CA PHE A 430 -0.58 -23.22 -12.73
C PHE A 430 0.92 -23.48 -12.70
N VAL A 431 1.69 -22.47 -12.26
CA VAL A 431 3.15 -22.52 -12.19
C VAL A 431 3.59 -21.97 -10.83
N GLY A 432 4.51 -22.66 -10.18
CA GLY A 432 5.15 -22.23 -8.95
C GLY A 432 6.67 -22.23 -9.14
N VAL A 433 7.34 -21.17 -8.70
CA VAL A 433 8.79 -21.02 -8.79
C VAL A 433 9.35 -20.81 -7.39
N ASN A 434 10.37 -21.60 -7.06
CA ASN A 434 11.03 -21.58 -5.76
C ASN A 434 12.44 -20.98 -5.86
N GLN A 435 13.00 -20.52 -4.74
CA GLN A 435 14.33 -19.91 -4.67
C GLN A 435 15.45 -20.87 -5.14
N GLY A 436 15.26 -22.18 -4.99
CA GLY A 436 16.22 -23.22 -5.35
C GLY A 436 15.60 -24.38 -6.13
N ALA A 437 16.45 -25.18 -6.76
CA ALA A 437 16.03 -26.32 -7.55
C ALA A 437 15.33 -27.41 -6.71
N ILE A 438 14.20 -27.90 -7.23
CA ILE A 438 13.39 -28.96 -6.63
C ILE A 438 14.12 -30.29 -6.73
N ASN A 439 14.42 -30.91 -5.58
CA ASN A 439 15.00 -32.23 -5.46
C ASN A 439 13.89 -33.28 -5.25
N PRO A 440 13.60 -34.16 -6.24
CA PRO A 440 12.53 -35.15 -6.13
C PRO A 440 12.78 -36.25 -5.10
N ASN A 441 13.95 -36.29 -4.46
CA ASN A 441 14.28 -37.22 -3.37
C ASN A 441 13.98 -36.65 -1.97
N VAL A 442 13.47 -35.42 -1.87
CA VAL A 442 13.05 -34.79 -0.61
C VAL A 442 11.52 -34.70 -0.61
N PRO A 443 10.83 -35.16 0.46
CA PRO A 443 9.38 -35.00 0.58
C PRO A 443 8.97 -33.52 0.53
N ALA A 444 8.01 -33.22 -0.33
CA ALA A 444 7.39 -31.90 -0.46
C ALA A 444 6.00 -32.04 -1.06
N THR A 445 5.08 -31.15 -0.66
CA THR A 445 3.83 -30.92 -1.40
C THR A 445 3.87 -29.48 -1.92
N TYR A 446 3.49 -29.28 -3.18
CA TYR A 446 3.35 -27.96 -3.78
C TYR A 446 1.87 -27.73 -4.05
N VAL A 447 1.28 -26.75 -3.39
CA VAL A 447 -0.17 -26.55 -3.34
C VAL A 447 -0.54 -25.24 -4.02
N PHE A 448 -1.62 -25.26 -4.79
CA PHE A 448 -2.31 -24.07 -5.26
C PHE A 448 -3.72 -24.05 -4.66
N GLY A 449 -4.02 -23.06 -3.81
CA GLY A 449 -5.36 -22.80 -3.31
C GLY A 449 -6.12 -21.92 -4.28
N ILE A 450 -7.32 -22.34 -4.70
CA ILE A 450 -8.15 -21.64 -5.69
C ILE A 450 -9.44 -21.14 -5.02
N ASP A 451 -9.73 -19.84 -5.13
CA ASP A 451 -11.06 -19.26 -4.82
C ASP A 451 -11.89 -19.17 -6.10
N ARG A 452 -12.92 -20.00 -6.18
CA ARG A 452 -13.88 -20.04 -7.29
C ARG A 452 -15.18 -19.27 -6.99
N SER A 453 -15.29 -18.70 -5.79
CA SER A 453 -16.53 -18.14 -5.22
C SER A 453 -16.52 -16.61 -5.09
N GLY A 454 -15.36 -16.02 -4.78
CA GLY A 454 -15.19 -14.59 -4.48
C GLY A 454 -15.84 -14.14 -3.17
N LYS A 455 -16.34 -15.07 -2.35
CA LYS A 455 -17.22 -14.82 -1.20
C LYS A 455 -16.83 -15.61 0.06
N LEU A 456 -15.65 -16.21 0.06
CA LEU A 456 -15.17 -16.96 1.23
C LEU A 456 -14.93 -16.04 2.43
N PRO A 457 -15.14 -16.53 3.66
CA PRO A 457 -14.70 -15.86 4.88
C PRO A 457 -13.17 -15.84 4.95
N THR A 458 -12.62 -15.36 6.07
CA THR A 458 -11.18 -15.34 6.34
C THR A 458 -10.51 -16.69 6.09
N GLY A 459 -9.33 -16.65 5.47
CA GLY A 459 -8.45 -17.78 5.22
C GLY A 459 -8.02 -18.52 6.49
N PRO A 460 -7.59 -19.79 6.38
CA PRO A 460 -7.26 -20.63 7.52
C PRO A 460 -5.86 -20.37 8.12
N PHE A 461 -5.09 -19.42 7.58
CA PHE A 461 -3.69 -19.20 7.94
C PHE A 461 -3.53 -17.98 8.86
N SER A 462 -2.84 -18.14 10.00
CA SER A 462 -2.59 -17.02 10.91
C SER A 462 -1.73 -15.95 10.24
N GLY A 463 -2.12 -14.69 10.39
CA GLY A 463 -1.48 -13.54 9.72
C GLY A 463 -1.78 -13.40 8.23
N ARG A 464 -2.51 -14.36 7.61
CA ARG A 464 -2.82 -14.36 6.17
C ARG A 464 -4.32 -14.64 5.91
N PRO A 465 -5.23 -13.81 6.46
CA PRO A 465 -6.69 -14.02 6.38
C PRO A 465 -7.28 -13.81 4.97
N ASP A 466 -6.49 -13.31 4.01
CA ASP A 466 -6.94 -13.07 2.64
C ASP A 466 -6.49 -14.14 1.63
N ILE A 467 -5.73 -15.15 2.09
CA ILE A 467 -5.50 -16.39 1.34
C ILE A 467 -6.70 -17.32 1.55
N ARG A 468 -7.64 -17.29 0.61
CA ARG A 468 -8.95 -17.96 0.73
C ARG A 468 -9.12 -18.96 -0.41
N PHE A 469 -9.66 -20.15 -0.18
CA PHE A 469 -9.82 -21.13 -1.27
C PHE A 469 -10.94 -22.14 -0.97
N ASP A 470 -11.59 -22.60 -2.03
CA ASP A 470 -12.63 -23.66 -2.00
C ASP A 470 -12.27 -24.85 -2.89
N ALA A 471 -11.10 -24.83 -3.52
CA ALA A 471 -10.43 -25.99 -4.09
C ALA A 471 -8.92 -25.92 -3.83
N LEU A 472 -8.28 -27.09 -3.80
CA LEU A 472 -6.83 -27.25 -3.79
C LEU A 472 -6.40 -27.96 -5.07
N VAL A 473 -5.26 -27.56 -5.63
CA VAL A 473 -4.53 -28.32 -6.63
C VAL A 473 -3.17 -28.67 -6.03
N GLU A 474 -2.90 -29.96 -5.85
CA GLU A 474 -1.78 -30.44 -5.05
C GLU A 474 -0.82 -31.23 -5.95
N VAL A 475 0.48 -30.97 -5.86
CA VAL A 475 1.55 -31.77 -6.47
C VAL A 475 2.40 -32.38 -5.37
N THR A 476 2.38 -33.71 -5.24
CA THR A 476 3.08 -34.42 -4.15
C THR A 476 4.37 -35.07 -4.65
N LEU A 477 5.46 -34.86 -3.92
CA LEU A 477 6.75 -35.54 -4.10
C LEU A 477 6.98 -36.57 -3.00
N SER A 478 6.97 -37.84 -3.39
CA SER A 478 7.36 -38.97 -2.55
C SER A 478 8.71 -39.52 -3.03
N PRO A 479 9.76 -39.58 -2.18
CA PRO A 479 11.07 -40.06 -2.59
C PRO A 479 11.04 -41.44 -3.26
N GLY A 480 11.68 -41.56 -4.42
CA GLY A 480 11.69 -42.80 -5.21
C GLY A 480 10.42 -43.08 -6.03
N GLN A 481 9.45 -42.17 -6.04
CA GLN A 481 8.24 -42.24 -6.88
C GLN A 481 8.21 -41.11 -7.92
N ALA A 482 7.39 -41.28 -8.96
CA ALA A 482 7.10 -40.19 -9.89
C ALA A 482 6.20 -39.14 -9.20
N PRO A 483 6.33 -37.84 -9.52
CA PRO A 483 5.42 -36.80 -9.03
C PRO A 483 3.96 -37.15 -9.34
N THR A 484 3.08 -36.97 -8.37
CA THR A 484 1.63 -37.13 -8.54
C THR A 484 0.94 -35.79 -8.36
N ALA A 485 -0.26 -35.65 -8.89
CA ALA A 485 -1.08 -34.47 -8.64
C ALA A 485 -2.57 -34.80 -8.53
N SER A 486 -3.30 -33.94 -7.82
CA SER A 486 -4.74 -34.05 -7.61
C SER A 486 -5.41 -32.68 -7.53
N VAL A 487 -6.71 -32.64 -7.83
CA VAL A 487 -7.60 -31.53 -7.53
C VAL A 487 -8.56 -31.98 -6.44
N THR A 488 -8.61 -31.24 -5.33
CA THR A 488 -9.53 -31.49 -4.21
C THR A 488 -10.54 -30.34 -4.14
N ASP A 489 -11.81 -30.62 -4.43
CA ASP A 489 -12.91 -29.67 -4.24
C ASP A 489 -13.34 -29.70 -2.76
N LEU A 490 -13.10 -28.60 -2.03
CA LEU A 490 -13.36 -28.54 -0.59
C LEU A 490 -14.86 -28.36 -0.26
N THR A 491 -15.67 -27.90 -1.21
CA THR A 491 -17.13 -27.77 -1.02
C THR A 491 -17.82 -29.14 -1.02
N THR A 492 -17.25 -30.10 -1.75
CA THR A 492 -17.76 -31.48 -1.88
C THR A 492 -16.88 -32.53 -1.21
N GLN A 493 -15.70 -32.14 -0.69
CA GLN A 493 -14.66 -33.01 -0.14
C GLN A 493 -14.21 -34.11 -1.13
N LYS A 494 -14.23 -33.80 -2.44
CA LYS A 494 -13.93 -34.75 -3.51
C LYS A 494 -12.54 -34.48 -4.10
N THR A 495 -11.62 -35.41 -3.88
CA THR A 495 -10.32 -35.45 -4.56
C THR A 495 -10.39 -36.24 -5.87
N THR A 496 -9.78 -35.70 -6.93
CA THR A 496 -9.64 -36.33 -8.24
C THR A 496 -8.18 -36.27 -8.68
N SER A 497 -7.54 -37.42 -8.88
CA SER A 497 -6.14 -37.48 -9.36
C SER A 497 -6.03 -37.02 -10.83
N LEU A 498 -4.99 -36.26 -11.13
CA LEU A 498 -4.63 -35.89 -12.49
C LEU A 498 -3.84 -37.03 -13.19
N PRO A 499 -3.86 -37.11 -14.53
CA PRO A 499 -3.08 -38.10 -15.28
C PRO A 499 -1.58 -38.05 -14.97
N GLN A 500 -0.92 -39.22 -15.06
CA GLN A 500 0.53 -39.29 -14.96
C GLN A 500 1.18 -38.47 -16.10
N GLY A 501 2.07 -37.55 -15.74
CA GLY A 501 2.69 -36.61 -16.70
C GLY A 501 1.98 -35.25 -16.82
N SER A 502 0.89 -35.01 -16.08
CA SER A 502 0.30 -33.66 -15.96
C SER A 502 1.16 -32.67 -15.16
N VAL A 503 2.25 -33.13 -14.53
CA VAL A 503 3.19 -32.32 -13.73
C VAL A 503 4.53 -32.22 -14.47
N LEU A 504 5.00 -30.98 -14.65
CA LEU A 504 6.36 -30.66 -15.06
C LEU A 504 7.15 -30.15 -13.85
N ILE A 505 8.32 -30.74 -13.59
CA ILE A 505 9.29 -30.21 -12.62
C ILE A 505 10.62 -30.00 -13.34
N ARG A 506 11.16 -28.77 -13.27
CA ARG A 506 12.40 -28.40 -13.95
C ARG A 506 13.13 -27.30 -13.19
N GLY A 507 14.25 -27.65 -12.56
CA GLY A 507 15.01 -26.70 -11.74
C GLY A 507 14.12 -26.20 -10.59
N PRO A 508 13.94 -24.89 -10.39
CA PRO A 508 13.08 -24.35 -9.33
C PRO A 508 11.57 -24.46 -9.60
N VAL A 509 11.18 -24.82 -10.82
CA VAL A 509 9.79 -24.72 -11.29
C VAL A 509 9.02 -26.02 -11.08
N VAL A 510 7.81 -25.89 -10.53
CA VAL A 510 6.72 -26.87 -10.63
C VAL A 510 5.60 -26.26 -11.49
N ALA A 511 5.06 -27.01 -12.45
CA ALA A 511 3.99 -26.55 -13.31
C ALA A 511 3.01 -27.68 -13.64
N LEU A 512 1.73 -27.36 -13.84
CA LEU A 512 0.71 -28.33 -14.20
C LEU A 512 -0.49 -27.70 -14.93
N THR A 513 -1.10 -28.47 -15.83
CA THR A 513 -2.36 -28.11 -16.49
C THR A 513 -3.53 -28.81 -15.82
N VAL A 514 -4.52 -28.05 -15.38
CA VAL A 514 -5.74 -28.54 -14.73
C VAL A 514 -6.94 -28.41 -15.69
N PRO A 515 -7.64 -29.51 -16.03
CA PRO A 515 -8.87 -29.44 -16.81
C PRO A 515 -9.93 -28.57 -16.13
N GLY A 516 -10.52 -27.59 -16.84
CA GLY A 516 -11.48 -26.65 -16.24
C GLY A 516 -12.72 -27.33 -15.64
N GLY A 517 -13.11 -28.50 -16.16
CA GLY A 517 -14.18 -29.34 -15.60
C GLY A 517 -13.89 -29.93 -14.21
N LEU A 518 -12.65 -29.83 -13.70
CA LEU A 518 -12.29 -30.18 -12.32
C LEU A 518 -12.31 -28.96 -11.38
N LEU A 519 -12.42 -27.74 -11.91
CA LEU A 519 -12.57 -26.49 -11.15
C LEU A 519 -13.89 -25.79 -11.55
N PRO A 520 -15.07 -26.43 -11.32
CA PRO A 520 -16.35 -25.79 -11.61
C PRO A 520 -16.55 -24.54 -10.75
N SER A 521 -17.13 -23.49 -11.35
CA SER A 521 -17.44 -22.24 -10.64
C SER A 521 -18.40 -22.45 -9.47
N THR A 522 -18.12 -21.77 -8.36
CA THR A 522 -18.97 -21.70 -7.16
C THR A 522 -19.52 -20.28 -6.92
N GLY A 523 -19.13 -19.29 -7.75
CA GLY A 523 -19.63 -17.92 -7.69
C GLY A 523 -18.98 -16.94 -8.67
N LEU A 524 -17.71 -17.12 -9.00
CA LEU A 524 -16.94 -16.30 -9.95
C LEU A 524 -16.97 -16.88 -11.37
N ALA A 525 -16.81 -16.06 -12.41
CA ALA A 525 -16.47 -16.60 -13.72
C ALA A 525 -15.06 -17.23 -13.70
N PRO A 526 -14.74 -18.24 -14.53
CA PRO A 526 -13.40 -18.84 -14.60
C PRO A 526 -12.25 -17.82 -14.78
N SER A 527 -12.47 -16.75 -15.55
CA SER A 527 -11.52 -15.65 -15.75
C SER A 527 -11.35 -14.70 -14.56
N GLN A 528 -12.15 -14.89 -13.51
CA GLN A 528 -12.14 -14.13 -12.27
C GLN A 528 -11.70 -14.96 -11.07
N PHE A 529 -11.44 -16.26 -11.25
CA PHE A 529 -10.90 -17.12 -10.20
C PHE A 529 -9.61 -16.52 -9.65
N ARG A 530 -9.34 -16.80 -8.37
CA ARG A 530 -8.12 -16.34 -7.71
C ARG A 530 -7.31 -17.52 -7.22
N PHE A 531 -5.99 -17.38 -7.17
CA PHE A 531 -5.06 -18.42 -6.76
C PHE A 531 -4.02 -17.91 -5.75
N ASN A 532 -3.51 -18.82 -4.93
CA ASN A 532 -2.32 -18.64 -4.13
C ASN A 532 -1.49 -19.95 -4.21
N TYR A 533 -0.17 -19.86 -4.15
CA TYR A 533 0.76 -20.99 -4.20
C TYR A 533 1.57 -21.10 -2.92
N TRP A 534 1.70 -22.30 -2.34
CA TRP A 534 2.59 -22.54 -1.21
C TRP A 534 3.26 -23.94 -1.27
N PRO A 535 4.58 -24.01 -1.01
CA PRO A 535 5.25 -25.26 -0.69
C PRO A 535 5.02 -25.68 0.76
N GLU A 536 4.91 -27.00 0.98
CA GLU A 536 4.82 -27.65 2.27
C GLU A 536 5.93 -28.69 2.43
N HIS A 537 6.43 -28.86 3.65
CA HIS A 537 7.25 -30.01 4.03
C HIS A 537 6.44 -30.99 4.88
N PRO A 538 6.05 -32.17 4.34
CA PRO A 538 5.22 -33.12 5.07
C PRO A 538 5.91 -33.68 6.32
N ASP A 539 5.36 -33.35 7.49
CA ASP A 539 5.76 -33.92 8.79
C ASP A 539 4.51 -34.21 9.64
N PRO A 540 4.17 -35.49 9.91
CA PRO A 540 2.96 -35.86 10.65
C PRO A 540 3.00 -35.48 12.13
N THR A 541 4.12 -34.94 12.65
CA THR A 541 4.23 -34.42 14.02
C THR A 541 3.89 -32.93 14.14
N LEU A 542 3.81 -32.22 13.01
CA LEU A 542 3.54 -30.78 12.93
C LEU A 542 2.08 -30.50 12.54
N THR A 543 1.54 -29.35 12.93
CA THR A 543 0.26 -28.87 12.38
C THR A 543 0.42 -28.51 10.90
N LEU A 544 -0.66 -28.49 10.12
CA LEU A 544 -0.62 -28.06 8.70
C LEU A 544 0.08 -26.70 8.55
N GLN A 545 -0.27 -25.76 9.42
CA GLN A 545 0.30 -24.42 9.44
C GLN A 545 1.83 -24.39 9.68
N GLN A 546 2.35 -25.35 10.47
CA GLN A 546 3.79 -25.49 10.73
C GLN A 546 4.55 -26.18 9.60
N GLN A 547 3.84 -26.86 8.69
CA GLN A 547 4.39 -27.55 7.52
C GLN A 547 4.46 -26.63 6.29
N ILE A 548 3.63 -25.59 6.20
CA ILE A 548 3.65 -24.60 5.11
C ILE A 548 4.90 -23.71 5.23
N ALA A 549 5.72 -23.68 4.17
CA ALA A 549 7.03 -23.05 4.20
C ALA A 549 7.03 -21.57 3.79
N SER A 550 6.18 -21.16 2.84
CA SER A 550 6.07 -19.79 2.30
C SER A 550 4.88 -19.71 1.36
N PHE A 551 4.38 -18.51 1.06
CA PHE A 551 3.27 -18.30 0.13
C PHE A 551 3.70 -17.49 -1.11
N ALA A 552 2.89 -17.47 -2.17
CA ALA A 552 2.98 -16.52 -3.29
C ALA A 552 1.59 -16.38 -3.97
N PRO A 553 0.92 -15.20 -3.91
CA PRO A 553 1.28 -14.00 -3.14
C PRO A 553 1.43 -14.29 -1.65
N GLU A 554 2.03 -13.37 -0.88
CA GLU A 554 2.35 -13.70 0.51
C GLU A 554 1.13 -13.61 1.45
N PHE A 555 0.16 -12.73 1.18
CA PHE A 555 -0.94 -12.43 2.12
C PHE A 555 -2.35 -12.60 1.56
N ASN A 556 -2.51 -12.65 0.24
CA ASN A 556 -3.79 -12.72 -0.46
C ASN A 556 -3.74 -13.70 -1.63
N ASN A 557 -4.85 -13.85 -2.35
CA ASN A 557 -4.86 -14.51 -3.65
C ASN A 557 -4.73 -13.48 -4.77
N ASP A 558 -4.03 -13.84 -5.85
CA ASP A 558 -4.04 -13.09 -7.11
C ASP A 558 -5.11 -13.62 -8.07
N GLN A 559 -5.61 -12.79 -9.00
CA GLN A 559 -6.56 -13.23 -10.02
C GLN A 559 -5.85 -13.94 -11.17
N VAL A 560 -6.44 -15.02 -11.70
CA VAL A 560 -5.89 -15.72 -12.88
C VAL A 560 -5.86 -14.82 -14.12
N GLY A 561 -4.80 -14.98 -14.91
CA GLY A 561 -4.68 -14.36 -16.23
C GLY A 561 -5.61 -14.98 -17.27
N VAL A 562 -5.77 -14.32 -18.41
CA VAL A 562 -6.54 -14.84 -19.55
C VAL A 562 -5.70 -14.71 -20.82
N ILE A 563 -5.31 -15.83 -21.42
CA ILE A 563 -4.55 -15.80 -22.68
C ILE A 563 -5.52 -15.62 -23.86
N GLY A 564 -5.34 -14.56 -24.64
CA GLY A 564 -6.01 -14.39 -25.94
C GLY A 564 -7.44 -13.83 -25.90
N GLY A 565 -7.74 -12.98 -24.91
CA GLY A 565 -8.93 -12.11 -24.89
C GLY A 565 -8.78 -10.87 -25.78
#